data_AF-A0A950RLP6-F1
#
_entry.id   AF-A0A950RLP6-F1
#
_cell.length_a   1.000
_cell.length_b   1.000
_cell.length_c   1.000
_cell.angle_alpha   90.00
_cell.angle_beta   90.00
_cell.angle_gamma   90.00
#
_symmetry.space_group_name_H-M   'P 1'
#
loop_
_entity.id
_entity.type
_entity.pdbx_description
1 polymer ?
#
loop_
_entity_poly.entity_id
_entity_poly.type
_entity_poly.pdbx_seq_one_letter_code
_entity_poly.pdbx_strand_id
1 'polypeptide(L)'
;MAIKPAADLPIIEQFGPRCQHAQGLRLETAVEPDSLVKTHCCFCGMQCGIQLKVKDNQVIGFEPWEEFPFNRGMLCPKGVKRYLQGAHPDRLLSAYRRDPSAPGGFRAMSYEEAIG
;
A
#
# COMPACT_ATOMS: atom_id res chain seq x y z
N MET A 1 3.87 -24.11 18.64
CA MET A 1 3.39 -22.72 18.64
C MET A 1 4.51 -21.81 18.15
N ALA A 2 4.20 -20.76 17.38
CA ALA A 2 5.21 -19.78 16.98
C ALA A 2 5.65 -18.94 18.19
N ILE A 3 6.96 -18.80 18.40
CA ILE A 3 7.52 -17.96 19.47
C ILE A 3 7.77 -16.56 18.89
N LYS A 4 7.36 -15.51 19.62
CA LYS A 4 7.65 -14.13 19.24
C LYS A 4 9.17 -13.88 19.38
N PRO A 5 9.82 -13.29 18.37
CA PRO A 5 11.28 -13.11 18.40
C PRO A 5 11.72 -11.95 19.30
N ALA A 6 10.80 -11.04 19.67
CA ALA A 6 11.01 -9.96 20.63
C ALA A 6 9.71 -9.63 21.37
N ALA A 7 9.80 -8.76 22.38
CA ALA A 7 8.65 -8.11 22.99
C ALA A 7 7.95 -7.19 21.97
N ASP A 8 6.68 -6.87 22.22
CA ASP A 8 5.85 -6.15 21.25
C ASP A 8 6.32 -4.70 21.01
N LEU A 9 6.85 -4.02 22.04
CA LEU A 9 7.27 -2.61 21.92
C LEU A 9 8.40 -2.39 20.89
N PRO A 10 9.55 -3.11 20.94
CA PRO A 10 10.58 -2.98 19.91
C PRO A 10 10.09 -3.25 18.48
N ILE A 11 9.17 -4.20 18.30
CA ILE A 11 8.59 -4.51 16.99
C ILE A 11 7.74 -3.33 16.50
N ILE A 12 6.90 -2.76 17.37
CA ILE A 12 6.02 -1.64 17.02
C ILE A 12 6.82 -0.38 16.71
N GLU A 13 7.87 -0.08 17.47
CA GLU A 13 8.73 1.07 17.20
C GLU A 13 9.42 0.97 15.84
N GLN A 14 9.91 -0.23 15.49
CA GLN A 14 10.59 -0.48 14.23
C GLN A 14 9.62 -0.52 13.03
N PHE A 15 8.50 -1.23 13.16
CA PHE A 15 7.63 -1.59 12.03
C PHE A 15 6.25 -0.93 12.03
N GLY A 16 5.87 -0.21 13.09
CA GLY A 16 4.55 0.42 13.23
C GLY A 16 3.50 -0.46 13.92
N PRO A 17 2.21 -0.06 13.89
CA PRO A 17 1.63 0.89 12.96
C PRO A 17 1.75 2.36 13.40
N ARG A 18 2.16 3.22 12.48
CA ARG A 18 2.13 4.68 12.59
C ARG A 18 0.88 5.19 11.89
N CYS A 19 0.27 6.23 12.44
CA CYS A 19 -0.87 6.87 11.78
C CYS A 19 -0.37 7.66 10.56
N GLN A 20 -0.69 7.19 9.35
CA GLN A 20 -0.46 7.96 8.13
C GLN A 20 -1.60 8.94 7.90
N HIS A 21 -1.36 10.20 8.21
CA HIS A 21 -2.19 11.28 7.71
C HIS A 21 -1.91 11.46 6.21
N ALA A 22 -2.95 11.52 5.39
CA ALA A 22 -2.78 11.82 3.98
C ALA A 22 -2.16 13.23 3.87
N GLN A 23 -1.05 13.34 3.15
CA GLN A 23 -0.28 14.57 2.97
C GLN A 23 0.30 14.63 1.56
N GLY A 24 0.51 15.84 1.04
CA GLY A 24 1.14 16.11 -0.26
C GLY A 24 0.28 15.75 -1.48
N LEU A 25 0.96 15.38 -2.57
CA LEU A 25 0.40 15.15 -3.92
C LEU A 25 -0.80 14.19 -3.98
N ARG A 26 -0.96 13.31 -2.98
CA ARG A 26 -2.06 12.33 -2.89
C ARG A 26 -3.35 12.91 -2.31
N LEU A 27 -3.38 14.16 -1.90
CA LEU A 27 -4.62 14.86 -1.52
C LEU A 27 -5.00 15.98 -2.49
N GLU A 28 -4.05 16.43 -3.30
CA GLU A 28 -4.25 17.52 -4.23
C GLU A 28 -4.98 17.01 -5.48
N THR A 29 -6.31 17.11 -5.46
CA THR A 29 -7.17 16.66 -6.56
C THR A 29 -6.97 17.44 -7.85
N ALA A 30 -6.30 18.60 -7.80
CA ALA A 30 -6.03 19.49 -8.92
C ALA A 30 -4.75 19.14 -9.70
N VAL A 31 -3.99 18.13 -9.27
CA VAL A 31 -2.77 17.72 -9.95
C VAL A 31 -3.12 16.93 -11.21
N GLU A 32 -2.71 17.46 -12.37
CA GLU A 32 -2.85 16.77 -13.64
C GLU A 32 -1.94 15.52 -13.70
N PRO A 33 -2.50 14.33 -14.01
CA PRO A 33 -1.73 13.10 -14.12
C PRO A 33 -1.01 13.00 -15.47
N ASP A 34 0.07 12.22 -15.51
CA ASP A 34 0.76 11.85 -16.74
C ASP A 34 -0.01 10.76 -17.51
N SER A 35 -0.76 9.92 -16.78
CA SER A 35 -1.60 8.88 -17.36
C SER A 35 -2.76 8.44 -16.47
N LEU A 36 -3.79 7.87 -17.11
CA LEU A 36 -4.88 7.13 -16.47
C LEU A 36 -4.72 5.64 -16.78
N VAL A 37 -4.59 4.82 -15.74
CA VAL A 37 -4.37 3.37 -15.88
C VAL A 37 -5.59 2.61 -15.39
N LYS A 38 -6.28 1.92 -16.30
CA LYS A 38 -7.43 1.06 -15.99
C LYS A 38 -6.99 -0.18 -15.22
N THR A 39 -7.67 -0.48 -14.11
CA THR A 39 -7.40 -1.66 -13.28
C THR A 39 -8.64 -2.04 -12.45
N HIS A 40 -8.49 -3.06 -11.61
CA HIS A 40 -9.52 -3.49 -10.67
C HIS A 40 -9.22 -3.04 -9.24
N CYS A 41 -10.28 -2.73 -8.50
CA CYS A 41 -10.23 -2.55 -7.06
C CYS A 41 -9.85 -3.87 -6.37
N CYS A 42 -8.79 -3.86 -5.55
CA CYS A 42 -8.24 -5.08 -4.92
C CYS A 42 -8.86 -5.44 -3.56
N PHE A 43 -10.00 -4.84 -3.19
CA PHE A 43 -10.57 -5.04 -1.86
C PHE A 43 -11.50 -6.25 -1.75
N CYS A 44 -12.69 -6.17 -2.33
CA CYS A 44 -13.66 -7.27 -2.28
C CYS A 44 -13.68 -8.03 -3.61
N GLY A 45 -14.28 -9.23 -3.60
CA GLY A 45 -14.40 -10.09 -4.79
C GLY A 45 -15.25 -9.53 -5.93
N MET A 46 -15.88 -8.37 -5.75
CA MET A 46 -16.63 -7.68 -6.81
C MET A 46 -15.72 -7.09 -7.90
N GLN A 47 -14.45 -6.82 -7.58
CA GLN A 47 -13.45 -6.35 -8.55
C GLN A 47 -13.90 -5.15 -9.41
N CYS A 48 -14.51 -4.14 -8.78
CA CYS A 48 -14.96 -2.90 -9.45
C CYS A 48 -13.87 -2.31 -10.36
N GLY A 49 -14.24 -1.89 -11.57
CA GLY A 49 -13.35 -1.19 -12.49
C GLY A 49 -13.07 0.23 -12.01
N ILE A 50 -11.79 0.61 -12.06
CA ILE A 50 -11.28 1.93 -11.67
C ILE A 50 -10.19 2.39 -12.64
N GLN A 51 -9.94 3.70 -12.67
CA GLN A 51 -8.77 4.28 -13.34
C GLN A 51 -7.87 4.91 -12.29
N LEU A 52 -6.59 4.55 -12.26
CA LEU A 52 -5.61 5.18 -11.37
C LEU A 52 -4.95 6.36 -12.07
N LYS A 53 -4.89 7.51 -11.38
CA LYS A 53 -4.11 8.67 -11.80
C LYS A 53 -2.64 8.44 -11.44
N VAL A 54 -1.76 8.48 -12.43
CA VAL A 54 -0.32 8.27 -12.24
C VAL A 54 0.43 9.53 -12.64
N LYS A 55 1.35 9.99 -11.78
CA LYS A 55 2.29 11.08 -12.05
C LYS A 55 3.65 10.76 -11.45
N ASP A 56 4.73 11.00 -12.18
CA ASP A 56 6.10 10.75 -11.71
C ASP A 56 6.30 9.32 -11.16
N ASN A 57 5.69 8.34 -11.85
CA ASN A 57 5.66 6.93 -11.45
C ASN A 57 5.01 6.68 -10.06
N GLN A 58 4.15 7.58 -9.59
CA GLN A 58 3.40 7.46 -8.35
C GLN A 58 1.90 7.50 -8.61
N VAL A 59 1.15 6.66 -7.90
CA VAL A 59 -0.32 6.75 -7.88
C VAL A 59 -0.71 7.93 -6.98
N ILE A 60 -1.39 8.91 -7.59
CA ILE A 60 -1.78 10.17 -6.94
C ILE A 60 -3.28 10.30 -6.70
N GLY A 61 -4.09 9.47 -7.36
CA GLY A 61 -5.55 9.54 -7.26
C GLY A 61 -6.24 8.44 -8.04
N PHE A 62 -7.55 8.60 -8.24
CA PHE A 62 -8.36 7.72 -9.07
C PHE A 62 -9.42 8.51 -9.82
N GLU A 63 -9.96 7.90 -10.88
CA GLU A 63 -11.21 8.28 -11.54
C GLU A 63 -12.12 7.05 -11.67
N PRO A 64 -13.45 7.23 -11.68
CA PRO A 64 -14.38 6.19 -12.08
C PRO A 64 -14.06 5.63 -13.47
N TRP A 65 -14.26 4.33 -13.66
CA TRP A 65 -14.37 3.75 -14.99
C TRP A 65 -15.86 3.55 -15.31
N GLU A 66 -16.45 4.55 -15.96
CA GLU A 66 -17.91 4.60 -16.18
C GLU A 66 -18.40 3.48 -17.11
N GLU A 67 -17.62 3.10 -18.12
CA GLU A 67 -17.99 2.04 -19.06
C GLU A 67 -17.79 0.63 -18.49
N PHE A 68 -17.21 0.46 -17.30
CA PHE A 68 -17.00 -0.87 -16.73
C PHE A 68 -18.34 -1.53 -16.39
N PRO A 69 -18.64 -2.73 -16.92
CA PRO A 69 -19.99 -3.28 -16.93
C PRO A 69 -20.53 -3.60 -15.53
N PHE A 70 -19.65 -3.94 -14.60
CA PHE A 70 -20.06 -4.36 -13.25
C PHE A 70 -20.51 -3.20 -12.39
N ASN A 71 -19.64 -2.21 -12.16
CA ASN A 71 -19.91 -1.11 -11.22
C ASN A 71 -20.40 0.16 -11.90
N ARG A 72 -20.27 0.31 -13.22
CA ARG A 72 -20.74 1.49 -13.97
C ARG A 72 -20.27 2.80 -13.33
N GLY A 73 -18.98 2.88 -13.02
CA GLY A 73 -18.35 4.01 -12.32
C GLY A 73 -18.59 4.09 -10.80
N MET A 74 -19.55 3.37 -10.22
CA MET A 74 -19.85 3.45 -8.79
C MET A 74 -18.79 2.76 -7.93
N LEU A 75 -18.49 3.31 -6.75
CA LEU A 75 -17.53 2.75 -5.81
C LEU A 75 -18.00 2.90 -4.36
N CYS A 76 -17.65 1.93 -3.53
CA CYS A 76 -17.82 2.04 -2.07
C CYS A 76 -16.70 2.92 -1.44
N PRO A 77 -16.81 3.29 -0.15
CA PRO A 77 -15.79 4.10 0.53
C PRO A 77 -14.36 3.53 0.46
N LYS A 78 -14.20 2.20 0.40
CA LYS A 78 -12.89 1.57 0.22
C LYS A 78 -12.34 1.82 -1.19
N GLY A 79 -13.18 1.69 -2.21
CA GLY A 79 -12.79 1.89 -3.61
C GLY A 79 -12.32 3.31 -3.88
N VAL A 80 -13.04 4.32 -3.38
CA VAL A 80 -12.67 5.74 -3.56
C VAL A 80 -11.37 6.13 -2.83
N LYS A 81 -10.94 5.35 -1.83
CA LYS A 81 -9.66 5.57 -1.12
C LYS A 81 -8.58 4.55 -1.51
N ARG A 82 -8.82 3.71 -2.52
CA ARG A 82 -7.89 2.64 -2.93
C ARG A 82 -6.48 3.14 -3.20
N TYR A 83 -6.35 4.29 -3.84
CA TYR A 83 -5.05 4.84 -4.26
C TYR A 83 -4.12 5.19 -3.08
N LEU A 84 -4.63 5.30 -1.85
CA LEU A 84 -3.83 5.63 -0.66
C LEU A 84 -3.06 4.43 -0.07
N GLN A 85 -3.45 3.19 -0.38
CA GLN A 85 -2.94 2.00 0.33
C GLN A 85 -1.47 1.67 0.03
N GLY A 86 -0.94 2.08 -1.12
CA GLY A 86 0.41 1.69 -1.57
C GLY A 86 1.57 2.49 -1.00
N ALA A 87 1.29 3.58 -0.26
CA ALA A 87 2.27 4.60 0.09
C ALA A 87 2.40 4.86 1.60
N HIS A 88 2.04 3.88 2.43
CA HIS A 88 2.23 3.99 3.88
C HIS A 88 3.73 4.01 4.23
N PRO A 89 4.20 4.87 5.16
CA PRO A 89 5.61 4.94 5.56
C PRO A 89 6.13 3.64 6.20
N ASP A 90 5.24 2.86 6.81
CA ASP A 90 5.59 1.57 7.43
C ASP A 90 5.64 0.42 6.42
N ARG A 91 5.45 0.69 5.12
CA ARG A 91 5.51 -0.35 4.10
C ARG A 91 6.90 -0.99 4.09
N LEU A 92 6.96 -2.31 4.24
CA LEU A 92 8.20 -3.06 4.12
C LEU A 92 8.69 -3.05 2.67
N LEU A 93 9.94 -2.65 2.46
CA LEU A 93 10.59 -2.54 1.14
C LEU A 93 11.77 -3.52 0.98
N SER A 94 11.99 -4.40 1.95
CA SER A 94 13.09 -5.37 1.96
C SER A 94 12.63 -6.69 2.57
N ALA A 95 13.40 -7.76 2.33
CA ALA A 95 13.21 -9.02 3.02
C ALA A 95 13.78 -8.95 4.45
N TYR A 96 13.24 -9.77 5.35
CA TYR A 96 13.65 -9.82 6.75
C TYR A 96 13.76 -11.27 7.23
N ARG A 97 14.78 -11.54 8.04
CA ARG A 97 14.94 -12.80 8.77
C ARG A 97 14.85 -12.58 10.27
N ARG A 98 14.46 -13.62 11.00
CA ARG A 98 14.49 -13.61 12.47
C ARG A 98 15.93 -13.55 12.95
N ASP A 99 16.20 -12.65 13.88
CA ASP A 99 17.50 -12.45 14.49
C ASP A 99 17.31 -12.00 15.94
N PRO A 100 17.50 -12.90 16.93
CA PRO A 100 17.35 -12.55 18.35
C PRO A 100 18.32 -11.47 18.84
N SER A 101 19.41 -11.21 18.10
CA SER A 101 20.37 -10.16 18.42
C SER A 101 19.97 -8.79 17.88
N ALA A 102 19.01 -8.72 16.95
CA ALA A 102 18.54 -7.48 16.37
C ALA A 102 17.45 -6.83 17.24
N PRO A 103 17.41 -5.48 17.33
CA PRO A 103 16.24 -4.77 17.83
C PRO A 103 14.98 -5.25 17.09
N GLY A 104 13.88 -5.48 17.81
CA GLY A 104 12.64 -6.03 17.22
C GLY A 104 12.71 -7.51 16.82
N GLY A 105 13.87 -8.18 16.94
CA GLY A 105 14.03 -9.59 16.63
C GLY A 105 14.09 -9.92 15.14
N PHE A 106 14.30 -8.91 14.28
CA PHE A 106 14.39 -9.06 12.83
C PHE A 106 15.51 -8.22 12.22
N ARG A 107 16.22 -8.80 11.25
CA ARG A 107 17.26 -8.14 10.48
C ARG A 107 16.89 -8.10 9.00
N ALA A 108 17.07 -6.94 8.37
CA ALA A 108 16.92 -6.80 6.91
C ALA A 108 17.98 -7.66 6.19
N MET A 109 17.61 -8.18 5.03
CA MET A 109 18.46 -9.00 4.17
C MET A 109 18.15 -8.74 2.69
N SER A 110 19.06 -9.14 1.80
CA SER A 110 18.81 -9.07 0.36
C SER A 110 17.79 -10.12 -0.07
N TYR A 111 17.19 -9.94 -1.25
CA TYR A 111 16.27 -10.93 -1.78
C TYR A 111 16.99 -12.21 -2.20
N GLU A 112 18.23 -12.12 -2.69
CA GLU A 112 19.07 -13.27 -3.05
C GLU A 112 19.35 -14.16 -1.83
N GLU A 113 19.68 -13.56 -0.68
CA GLU A 113 19.85 -14.31 0.59
C GLU A 113 18.52 -14.90 1.07
N ALA A 114 17.38 -14.28 0.76
CA ALA A 114 16.07 -14.69 1.27
C ALA A 114 15.46 -15.88 0.53
N ILE A 115 15.79 -16.02 -0.76
CA ILE A 115 15.26 -17.08 -1.63
C ILE A 115 16.25 -18.23 -1.86
N GLY A 116 17.54 -18.02 -1.58
CA GLY A 116 18.58 -19.04 -1.65
C GLY A 116 18.53 -19.99 -0.47
#